data_AF-A0A8S0WNP3-F1
#
_entry.id   AF-A0A8S0WNP3-F1
#
_cell.length_a   1.000
_cell.length_b   1.000
_cell.length_c   1.000
_cell.angle_alpha   90.00
_cell.angle_beta   90.00
_cell.angle_gamma   90.00
#
_symmetry.space_group_name_H-M   'P 1'
#
loop_
_entity.id
_entity.type
_entity.pdbx_description
1 polymer ?
#
loop_
_entity_poly.entity_id
_entity_poly.type
_entity_poly.pdbx_seq_one_letter_code
_entity_poly.pdbx_strand_id
1 'polypeptide(L)'
;MVQQMPQSLPSISNVAAATLRYVSKKKLRPEQRDEVDAFLLDTVLGRQAKLFACILSLENKIDTFRSAAPPYQLSDELKTNITNYGIAVLLSVNVSAYKGDIPRNHVLDILKRYRFDLPAGIEHDYANWEKISTFVGYSLTQTRARVKKLIKDSIKANTNIFSLAQMIVHSTPCRTTIQLCSRVALMRAVHAECNGGEKFWNLTDACLEFIRTRAGSSASKTARAFNEILKIDRATYGAAEEYVIGDTVPDEWQQRVDDVVAGIDIV
;
A
#
# COMPACT_ATOMS: atom_id res chain seq x y z
N MET A 1 -34.57 -54.05 31.61
CA MET A 1 -33.12 -53.86 31.87
C MET A 1 -32.59 -52.73 31.01
N VAL A 2 -32.50 -51.52 31.57
CA VAL A 2 -31.43 -50.55 31.24
C VAL A 2 -31.18 -49.79 32.54
N GLN A 3 -30.14 -50.19 33.26
CA GLN A 3 -29.72 -49.53 34.49
C GLN A 3 -28.83 -48.35 34.07
N GLN A 4 -29.35 -47.12 34.20
CA GLN A 4 -28.56 -45.91 33.95
C GLN A 4 -27.43 -45.85 34.98
N MET A 5 -26.19 -45.95 34.52
CA MET A 5 -25.02 -45.68 35.34
C MET A 5 -25.02 -44.18 35.73
N PRO A 6 -24.78 -43.85 37.00
CA PRO A 6 -24.60 -42.46 37.39
C PRO A 6 -23.28 -41.98 36.79
N GLN A 7 -23.34 -40.99 35.90
CA GLN A 7 -22.16 -40.21 35.52
C GLN A 7 -21.66 -39.48 36.76
N SER A 8 -20.59 -40.00 37.37
CA SER A 8 -19.92 -39.35 38.48
C SER A 8 -19.36 -38.01 38.02
N LEU A 9 -19.93 -36.91 38.52
CA LEU A 9 -19.33 -35.59 38.37
C LEU A 9 -17.91 -35.64 38.95
N PRO A 10 -16.88 -35.16 38.23
CA PRO A 10 -15.52 -35.14 38.76
C PRO A 10 -15.50 -34.35 40.08
N SER A 11 -14.98 -34.98 41.13
CA SER A 11 -14.79 -34.35 42.43
C SER A 11 -14.00 -33.04 42.22
N ILE A 12 -14.52 -31.94 42.78
CA ILE A 12 -13.95 -30.59 42.71
C ILE A 12 -12.44 -30.59 43.07
N SER A 13 -12.01 -31.55 43.89
CA SER A 13 -10.61 -31.76 44.28
C SER A 13 -9.68 -32.12 43.11
N ASN A 14 -10.13 -32.96 42.16
CA ASN A 14 -9.30 -33.36 41.01
C ASN A 14 -9.11 -32.22 40.01
N VAL A 15 -10.16 -31.43 39.80
CA VAL A 15 -10.12 -30.25 38.90
C VAL A 15 -9.23 -29.16 39.50
N ALA A 16 -9.33 -28.91 40.81
CA ALA A 16 -8.47 -27.95 41.50
C ALA A 16 -6.99 -28.35 41.44
N ALA A 17 -6.66 -29.63 41.74
CA ALA A 17 -5.30 -30.14 41.65
C ALA A 17 -4.72 -30.07 40.23
N ALA A 18 -5.53 -30.40 39.21
CA ALA A 18 -5.11 -30.27 37.81
C ALA A 18 -4.86 -28.80 37.40
N THR A 19 -5.72 -27.89 37.85
CA THR A 19 -5.62 -26.45 37.57
C THR A 19 -4.38 -25.85 38.22
N LEU A 20 -4.06 -26.22 39.46
CA LEU A 20 -2.86 -25.78 40.16
C LEU A 20 -1.55 -26.23 39.49
N ARG A 21 -1.51 -27.48 39.00
CA ARG A 21 -0.38 -27.97 38.18
C ARG A 21 -0.24 -27.15 36.90
N TYR A 22 -1.36 -26.81 36.26
CA TYR A 22 -1.36 -26.01 35.04
C TYR A 22 -0.90 -24.57 35.28
N VAL A 23 -1.36 -23.92 36.36
CA VAL A 23 -0.93 -22.59 36.79
C VAL A 23 0.57 -22.55 37.06
N SER A 24 1.11 -23.56 37.74
CA SER A 24 2.55 -23.70 37.99
C SER A 24 3.34 -23.82 36.69
N LYS A 25 2.83 -24.61 35.72
CA LYS A 25 3.42 -24.73 34.37
C LYS A 25 3.40 -23.41 33.59
N LYS A 26 2.38 -22.58 33.79
CA LYS A 26 2.25 -21.25 33.16
C LYS A 26 3.05 -20.15 33.86
N LYS A 27 3.75 -20.47 34.95
CA LYS A 27 4.62 -19.54 35.70
C LYS A 27 3.88 -18.27 36.15
N LEU A 28 2.61 -18.39 36.55
CA LEU A 28 1.90 -17.25 37.15
C LEU A 28 2.63 -16.77 38.40
N ARG A 29 2.54 -15.46 38.67
CA ARG A 29 3.11 -14.83 39.87
C ARG A 29 2.39 -15.34 41.14
N PRO A 30 3.03 -15.31 42.31
CA PRO A 30 2.42 -15.79 43.55
C PRO A 30 1.01 -15.21 43.79
N GLU A 31 0.83 -13.90 43.65
CA GLU A 31 -0.49 -13.27 43.87
C GLU A 31 -1.58 -13.82 42.92
N GLN A 32 -1.21 -14.13 41.68
CA GLN A 32 -2.14 -14.69 40.69
C GLN A 32 -2.51 -16.15 41.00
N ARG A 33 -1.63 -16.89 41.69
CA ARG A 33 -1.94 -18.27 42.12
C ARG A 33 -2.95 -18.24 43.27
N ASP A 34 -2.73 -17.34 44.23
CA ASP A 34 -3.64 -17.13 45.35
C ASP A 34 -5.05 -16.73 44.85
N GLU A 35 -5.13 -15.88 43.82
CA GLU A 35 -6.40 -15.53 43.17
C GLU A 35 -7.08 -16.74 42.50
N VAL A 36 -6.32 -17.61 41.83
CA VAL A 36 -6.88 -18.83 41.20
C VAL A 36 -7.39 -19.81 42.26
N ASP A 37 -6.65 -20.00 43.36
CA ASP A 37 -7.09 -20.85 44.46
C ASP A 37 -8.35 -20.29 45.13
N ALA A 38 -8.38 -18.98 45.40
CA ALA A 38 -9.54 -18.30 45.92
C ALA A 38 -10.75 -18.36 44.96
N PHE A 39 -10.52 -18.43 43.65
CA PHE A 39 -11.58 -18.61 42.64
C PHE A 39 -12.12 -20.04 42.62
N LEU A 40 -11.24 -21.05 42.71
CA LEU A 40 -11.62 -22.46 42.70
C LEU A 40 -12.38 -22.89 43.96
N LEU A 41 -12.13 -22.22 45.09
CA LEU A 41 -12.83 -22.46 46.37
C LEU A 41 -14.15 -21.69 46.50
N ASP A 42 -14.45 -20.76 45.60
CA ASP A 42 -15.66 -19.93 45.67
C ASP A 42 -16.90 -20.67 45.15
N THR A 43 -18.08 -20.16 45.52
CA THR A 43 -19.38 -20.55 44.98
C THR A 43 -19.48 -20.24 43.48
N VAL A 44 -20.40 -20.91 42.77
CA VAL A 44 -20.64 -20.64 41.34
C VAL A 44 -21.01 -19.18 41.10
N LEU A 45 -21.90 -18.61 41.93
CA LEU A 45 -22.30 -17.21 41.81
C LEU A 45 -21.13 -16.27 42.11
N GLY A 46 -20.32 -16.56 43.13
CA GLY A 46 -19.11 -15.79 43.46
C GLY A 46 -18.08 -15.79 42.32
N ARG A 47 -17.87 -16.94 41.67
CA ARG A 47 -17.03 -17.04 40.46
C ARG A 47 -17.57 -16.21 39.29
N GLN A 48 -18.87 -16.27 39.03
CA GLN A 48 -19.50 -15.47 37.97
C GLN A 48 -19.35 -13.97 38.24
N ALA A 49 -19.58 -13.52 39.48
CA ALA A 49 -19.39 -12.14 39.89
C ALA A 49 -17.92 -11.69 39.73
N LYS A 50 -16.96 -12.54 40.13
CA LYS A 50 -15.53 -12.28 39.94
C LYS A 50 -15.14 -12.18 38.46
N LEU A 51 -15.64 -13.08 37.60
CA LEU A 51 -15.40 -13.00 36.15
C LEU A 51 -15.93 -11.69 35.56
N PHE A 52 -17.14 -11.29 35.93
CA PHE A 52 -17.72 -10.03 35.48
C PHE A 52 -16.90 -8.81 35.95
N ALA A 53 -16.47 -8.79 37.22
CA ALA A 53 -15.59 -7.75 37.73
C ALA A 53 -14.23 -7.71 37.02
N CYS A 54 -13.66 -8.87 36.69
CA CYS A 54 -12.43 -8.94 35.88
C CYS A 54 -12.63 -8.38 34.47
N ILE A 55 -13.77 -8.65 33.83
CA ILE A 55 -14.12 -8.06 32.52
C ILE A 55 -14.18 -6.53 32.62
N LEU A 56 -14.89 -5.98 33.61
CA LEU A 56 -14.95 -4.53 33.83
C LEU A 56 -13.57 -3.93 34.12
N SER A 57 -12.72 -4.64 34.89
CA SER A 57 -11.34 -4.19 35.15
C SER A 57 -10.49 -4.19 33.88
N LEU A 58 -10.68 -5.18 33.00
CA LEU A 58 -10.03 -5.23 31.70
C LEU A 58 -10.50 -4.08 30.80
N GLU A 59 -11.80 -3.78 30.77
CA GLU A 59 -12.35 -2.62 30.05
C GLU A 59 -11.71 -1.32 30.54
N ASN A 60 -11.65 -1.09 31.85
CA ASN A 60 -10.99 0.10 32.42
C ASN A 60 -9.50 0.20 32.03
N LYS A 61 -8.78 -0.93 32.04
CA LYS A 61 -7.37 -0.96 31.62
C LYS A 61 -7.25 -0.66 30.13
N ILE A 62 -8.11 -1.23 29.29
CA ILE A 62 -8.17 -0.98 27.85
C ILE A 62 -8.43 0.51 27.59
N ASP A 63 -9.38 1.12 28.30
CA ASP A 63 -9.69 2.54 28.17
C ASP A 63 -8.51 3.41 28.60
N THR A 64 -7.83 3.06 29.70
CA THR A 64 -6.61 3.74 30.13
C THR A 64 -5.52 3.68 29.06
N PHE A 65 -5.30 2.52 28.44
CA PHE A 65 -4.35 2.37 27.34
C PHE A 65 -4.74 3.20 26.12
N ARG A 66 -6.03 3.27 25.78
CA ARG A 66 -6.55 4.12 24.69
C ARG A 66 -6.34 5.60 24.98
N SER A 67 -6.61 6.05 26.20
CA SER A 67 -6.43 7.46 26.61
C SER A 67 -4.97 7.89 26.65
N ALA A 68 -4.04 6.97 26.92
CA ALA A 68 -2.60 7.24 26.96
C ALA A 68 -1.89 7.04 25.60
N ALA A 69 -2.60 6.58 24.57
CA ALA A 69 -1.99 6.30 23.28
C ALA A 69 -1.50 7.60 22.60
N PRO A 70 -0.26 7.65 22.09
CA PRO A 70 0.22 8.81 21.36
C PRO A 70 -0.61 9.03 20.09
N PRO A 71 -0.73 10.28 19.61
CA PRO A 71 -1.37 10.56 18.33
C PRO A 71 -0.75 9.71 17.22
N TYR A 72 -1.57 9.10 16.37
CA TYR A 72 -1.08 8.29 15.24
C TYR A 72 -0.09 9.08 14.39
N GLN A 73 1.01 8.41 14.05
CA GLN A 73 2.06 8.87 13.15
C GLN A 73 2.30 7.78 12.10
N LEU A 74 2.62 8.21 10.87
CA LEU A 74 3.04 7.26 9.84
C LEU A 74 4.39 6.67 10.23
N SER A 75 4.50 5.35 10.19
CA SER A 75 5.80 4.67 10.33
C SER A 75 6.70 4.99 9.13
N ASP A 76 8.00 4.80 9.30
CA ASP A 76 8.94 5.00 8.19
C ASP A 76 8.79 3.92 7.11
N GLU A 77 8.40 2.69 7.49
CA GLU A 77 8.09 1.62 6.55
C GLU A 77 6.88 1.99 5.66
N LEU A 78 5.81 2.53 6.25
CA LEU A 78 4.65 3.02 5.50
C LEU A 78 5.03 4.13 4.53
N LYS A 79 5.88 5.07 4.96
CA LYS A 79 6.36 6.15 4.09
C LYS A 79 7.13 5.60 2.90
N THR A 80 8.05 4.65 3.13
CA THR A 80 8.79 3.97 2.07
C THR A 80 7.86 3.25 1.09
N ASN A 81 6.86 2.53 1.60
CA ASN A 81 5.85 1.88 0.76
C ASN A 81 5.07 2.91 -0.07
N ILE A 82 4.58 3.99 0.55
CA ILE A 82 3.87 5.08 -0.15
C ILE A 82 4.73 5.69 -1.26
N THR A 83 6.03 5.90 -1.02
CA THR A 83 6.95 6.40 -2.05
C THR A 83 7.11 5.42 -3.20
N ASN A 84 7.36 4.13 -2.92
CA ASN A 84 7.55 3.10 -3.95
C ASN A 84 6.28 2.84 -4.77
N TYR A 85 5.11 2.74 -4.13
CA TYR A 85 3.84 2.59 -4.83
C TYR A 85 3.43 3.88 -5.56
N GLY A 86 3.73 5.05 -4.99
CA GLY A 86 3.47 6.33 -5.64
C GLY A 86 4.18 6.48 -6.98
N ILE A 87 5.45 6.07 -7.06
CA ILE A 87 6.15 6.02 -8.35
C ILE A 87 5.60 4.94 -9.27
N ALA A 88 5.33 3.72 -8.78
CA ALA A 88 4.79 2.67 -9.65
C ALA A 88 3.44 3.06 -10.27
N VAL A 89 2.54 3.69 -9.51
CA VAL A 89 1.27 4.23 -10.02
C VAL A 89 1.51 5.31 -11.08
N LEU A 90 2.44 6.23 -10.84
CA LEU A 90 2.80 7.28 -11.82
C LEU A 90 3.51 6.75 -13.06
N LEU A 91 4.03 5.53 -13.03
CA LEU A 91 4.71 4.90 -14.17
C LEU A 91 3.86 3.82 -14.85
N SER A 92 2.69 3.51 -14.28
CA SER A 92 1.77 2.53 -14.81
C SER A 92 1.30 2.91 -16.21
N VAL A 93 1.20 1.89 -17.07
CA VAL A 93 0.67 2.01 -18.42
C VAL A 93 -0.84 2.22 -18.44
N ASN A 94 -1.51 1.99 -17.31
CA ASN A 94 -2.96 2.09 -17.17
C ASN A 94 -3.39 3.41 -16.51
N VAL A 95 -2.44 4.21 -16.01
CA VAL A 95 -2.80 5.47 -15.34
C VAL A 95 -3.46 6.44 -16.31
N SER A 96 -4.59 6.98 -15.88
CA SER A 96 -5.41 7.85 -16.72
C SER A 96 -4.99 9.32 -16.63
N ALA A 97 -4.44 9.74 -15.49
CA ALA A 97 -3.88 11.06 -15.28
C ALA A 97 -2.73 11.01 -14.27
N TYR A 98 -1.71 11.84 -14.47
CA TYR A 98 -0.61 12.00 -13.52
C TYR A 98 -0.94 13.03 -12.44
N LYS A 99 -1.97 13.86 -12.61
CA LYS A 99 -2.41 14.88 -11.64
C LYS A 99 -3.81 14.63 -11.09
N GLY A 100 -4.09 15.28 -9.95
CA GLY A 100 -5.39 15.23 -9.27
C GLY A 100 -5.54 14.01 -8.37
N ASP A 101 -6.79 13.63 -8.12
CA ASP A 101 -7.13 12.55 -7.20
C ASP A 101 -6.94 11.15 -7.81
N ILE A 102 -6.88 11.02 -9.14
CA ILE A 102 -6.70 9.72 -9.81
C ILE A 102 -5.48 8.94 -9.26
N PRO A 103 -4.24 9.46 -9.35
CA PRO A 103 -3.07 8.72 -8.85
C PRO A 103 -3.10 8.58 -7.31
N ARG A 104 -3.68 9.56 -6.59
CA ARG A 104 -3.83 9.50 -5.13
C ARG A 104 -4.74 8.33 -4.74
N ASN A 105 -5.89 8.20 -5.38
CA ASN A 105 -6.87 7.15 -5.11
C ASN A 105 -6.28 5.77 -5.40
N HIS A 106 -5.58 5.58 -6.52
CA HIS A 106 -4.91 4.31 -6.79
C HIS A 106 -3.90 3.92 -5.69
N VAL A 107 -3.08 4.87 -5.20
CA VAL A 107 -2.16 4.59 -4.08
C VAL A 107 -2.95 4.25 -2.82
N LEU A 108 -4.00 4.99 -2.49
CA LEU A 108 -4.84 4.71 -1.31
C LEU A 108 -5.53 3.34 -1.41
N ASP A 109 -5.98 2.92 -2.59
CA ASP A 109 -6.60 1.63 -2.81
C ASP A 109 -5.60 0.48 -2.66
N ILE A 110 -4.36 0.66 -3.14
CA ILE A 110 -3.24 -0.26 -2.86
C ILE A 110 -3.00 -0.37 -1.35
N LEU A 111 -2.93 0.75 -0.63
CA LEU A 111 -2.72 0.75 0.82
C LEU A 111 -3.85 0.02 1.57
N LYS A 112 -5.11 0.24 1.18
CA LYS A 112 -6.26 -0.45 1.76
C LYS A 112 -6.23 -1.96 1.47
N ARG A 113 -5.86 -2.35 0.25
CA ARG A 113 -5.82 -3.75 -0.20
C ARG A 113 -4.74 -4.55 0.52
N TYR A 114 -3.51 -4.03 0.60
CA TYR A 114 -2.39 -4.76 1.19
C TYR A 114 -2.23 -4.54 2.69
N ARG A 115 -2.94 -3.55 3.26
CA ARG A 115 -2.95 -3.14 4.67
C ARG A 115 -1.61 -2.71 5.26
N PHE A 116 -0.46 -3.22 4.81
CA PHE A 116 0.86 -2.95 5.35
C PHE A 116 0.82 -2.90 6.89
N ASP A 117 1.22 -1.79 7.48
CA ASP A 117 1.18 -1.49 8.92
C ASP A 117 0.01 -0.57 9.33
N LEU A 118 -1.02 -0.47 8.49
CA LEU A 118 -2.21 0.33 8.78
C LEU A 118 -3.02 -0.29 9.94
N PRO A 119 -3.37 0.51 10.97
CA PRO A 119 -4.29 0.08 12.00
C PRO A 119 -5.65 -0.35 11.44
N ALA A 120 -6.26 -1.36 12.05
CA ALA A 120 -7.58 -1.82 11.66
C ALA A 120 -8.63 -0.69 11.82
N GLY A 121 -9.36 -0.41 10.74
CA GLY A 121 -10.43 0.60 10.74
C GLY A 121 -9.95 2.05 10.69
N ILE A 122 -8.67 2.31 10.42
CA ILE A 122 -8.12 3.68 10.32
C ILE A 122 -8.84 4.53 9.25
N GLU A 123 -9.46 3.89 8.25
CA GLU A 123 -10.24 4.57 7.21
C GLU A 123 -11.50 5.27 7.76
N HIS A 124 -11.99 4.83 8.92
CA HIS A 124 -13.14 5.45 9.60
C HIS A 124 -12.71 6.57 10.56
N ASP A 125 -11.41 6.69 10.85
CA ASP A 125 -10.84 7.80 11.59
C ASP A 125 -10.41 8.89 10.60
N TYR A 126 -11.29 9.87 10.37
CA TYR A 126 -11.05 10.93 9.40
C TYR A 126 -9.73 11.67 9.63
N ALA A 127 -9.39 11.97 10.89
CA ALA A 127 -8.19 12.75 11.21
C ALA A 127 -6.91 11.96 10.91
N ASN A 128 -6.88 10.67 11.25
CA ASN A 128 -5.71 9.84 11.01
C ASN A 128 -5.61 9.38 9.55
N TRP A 129 -6.73 9.12 8.89
CA TRP A 129 -6.77 8.86 7.46
C TRP A 129 -6.27 10.06 6.63
N GLU A 130 -6.63 11.29 7.04
CA GLU A 130 -6.18 12.50 6.34
C GLU A 130 -4.66 12.68 6.42
N LYS A 131 -4.00 12.24 7.50
CA LYS A 131 -2.53 12.23 7.58
C LYS A 131 -1.90 11.34 6.51
N ILE A 132 -2.44 10.13 6.33
CA ILE A 132 -1.99 9.18 5.29
C ILE A 132 -2.22 9.79 3.91
N SER A 133 -3.43 10.29 3.70
CA SER A 133 -3.87 10.88 2.43
C SER A 133 -3.04 12.11 2.03
N THR A 134 -2.69 12.94 3.00
CA THR A 134 -1.78 14.09 2.84
C THR A 134 -0.38 13.63 2.45
N PHE A 135 0.16 12.61 3.14
CA PHE A 135 1.50 12.09 2.82
C PHE A 135 1.56 11.46 1.43
N VAL A 136 0.51 10.74 1.00
CA VAL A 136 0.38 10.24 -0.38
C VAL A 136 0.41 11.39 -1.39
N GLY A 137 -0.38 12.44 -1.16
CA GLY A 137 -0.41 13.63 -2.03
C GLY A 137 0.95 14.35 -2.10
N TYR A 138 1.64 14.46 -0.97
CA TYR A 138 3.01 14.98 -0.89
C TYR A 138 3.99 14.13 -1.70
N SER A 139 4.00 12.80 -1.47
CA SER A 139 4.89 11.84 -2.16
C SER A 139 4.72 11.88 -3.68
N LEU A 140 3.47 11.91 -4.17
CA LEU A 140 3.17 12.03 -5.60
C LEU A 140 3.66 13.37 -6.18
N THR A 141 3.52 14.46 -5.42
CA THR A 141 4.00 15.78 -5.83
C THR A 141 5.52 15.82 -5.94
N GLN A 142 6.24 15.28 -4.95
CA GLN A 142 7.70 15.17 -4.99
C GLN A 142 8.17 14.29 -6.16
N THR A 143 7.51 13.15 -6.37
CA THR A 143 7.83 12.22 -7.47
C THR A 143 7.67 12.90 -8.83
N ARG A 144 6.55 13.61 -9.06
CA ARG A 144 6.34 14.41 -10.27
C ARG A 144 7.42 15.48 -10.44
N ALA A 145 7.75 16.24 -9.40
CA ALA A 145 8.78 17.26 -9.48
C ALA A 145 10.14 16.66 -9.90
N ARG A 146 10.50 15.50 -9.34
CA ARG A 146 11.70 14.73 -9.70
C ARG A 146 11.68 14.27 -11.15
N VAL A 147 10.60 13.64 -11.60
CA VAL A 147 10.45 13.14 -12.99
C VAL A 147 10.57 14.30 -13.98
N LYS A 148 9.87 15.41 -13.73
CA LYS A 148 9.93 16.60 -14.59
C LYS A 148 11.35 17.16 -14.68
N LYS A 149 12.09 17.19 -13.57
CA LYS A 149 13.50 17.60 -13.55
C LYS A 149 14.38 16.67 -14.39
N LEU A 150 14.26 15.35 -14.21
CA LEU A 150 15.01 14.36 -14.99
C LEU A 150 14.74 14.49 -16.49
N ILE A 151 13.49 14.72 -16.89
CA ILE A 151 13.14 14.95 -18.30
C ILE A 151 13.82 16.21 -18.83
N LYS A 152 13.74 17.33 -18.11
CA LYS A 152 14.40 18.58 -18.50
C LYS A 152 15.90 18.39 -18.72
N ASP A 153 16.56 17.70 -17.79
CA ASP A 153 17.99 17.45 -17.85
C ASP A 153 18.34 16.50 -19.02
N SER A 154 17.50 15.50 -19.28
CA SER A 154 17.67 14.56 -20.40
C SER A 154 17.59 15.21 -21.78
N ILE A 155 16.74 16.24 -21.95
CA ILE A 155 16.61 16.97 -23.21
C ILE A 155 17.91 17.72 -23.50
N LYS A 156 18.48 18.38 -22.48
CA LYS A 156 19.74 19.12 -22.61
C LYS A 156 20.93 18.20 -22.87
N ALA A 157 20.96 17.05 -22.20
CA ALA A 157 22.03 16.07 -22.33
C ALA A 157 21.85 15.14 -23.54
N ASN A 158 20.77 15.30 -24.32
CA ASN A 158 20.40 14.41 -25.43
C ASN A 158 20.37 12.92 -25.04
N THR A 159 19.95 12.61 -23.80
CA THR A 159 19.97 11.25 -23.25
C THR A 159 18.96 10.35 -23.96
N ASN A 160 19.36 9.11 -24.29
CA ASN A 160 18.43 8.14 -24.86
C ASN A 160 17.28 7.80 -23.88
N ILE A 161 16.13 7.36 -24.41
CA ILE A 161 14.91 7.17 -23.62
C ILE A 161 15.04 6.05 -22.58
N PHE A 162 15.83 5.02 -22.88
CA PHE A 162 16.00 3.87 -22.00
C PHE A 162 16.80 4.27 -20.75
N SER A 163 17.93 4.96 -20.92
CA SER A 163 18.72 5.49 -19.82
C SER A 163 17.92 6.52 -18.99
N LEU A 164 17.10 7.36 -19.63
CA LEU A 164 16.18 8.25 -18.90
C LEU A 164 15.18 7.45 -18.04
N ALA A 165 14.55 6.43 -18.60
CA ALA A 165 13.62 5.60 -17.86
C ALA A 165 14.30 4.85 -16.70
N GLN A 166 15.54 4.36 -16.89
CA GLN A 166 16.36 3.78 -15.82
C GLN A 166 16.66 4.78 -14.69
N MET A 167 17.00 6.03 -15.03
CA MET A 167 17.20 7.09 -14.02
C MET A 167 15.91 7.41 -13.26
N ILE A 168 14.76 7.37 -13.93
CA ILE A 168 13.46 7.59 -13.29
C ILE A 168 13.16 6.49 -12.28
N VAL A 169 13.34 5.21 -12.64
CA VAL A 169 13.07 4.07 -11.73
C VAL A 169 14.21 3.76 -10.77
N HIS A 170 15.32 4.51 -10.81
CA HIS A 170 16.45 4.28 -9.93
C HIS A 170 16.01 4.32 -8.46
N SER A 171 16.52 3.36 -7.68
CA SER A 171 16.17 3.13 -6.27
C SER A 171 14.70 2.76 -6.02
N THR A 172 14.01 2.20 -7.01
CA THR A 172 12.67 1.65 -6.85
C THR A 172 12.64 0.18 -7.30
N PRO A 173 11.62 -0.60 -6.91
CA PRO A 173 11.43 -1.96 -7.42
C PRO A 173 10.97 -2.01 -8.89
N CYS A 174 10.65 -0.88 -9.54
CA CYS A 174 10.12 -0.87 -10.90
C CYS A 174 11.18 -1.28 -11.92
N ARG A 175 10.76 -2.05 -12.94
CA ARG A 175 11.62 -2.42 -14.07
C ARG A 175 11.43 -1.46 -15.23
N THR A 176 12.52 -1.21 -15.96
CA THR A 176 12.44 -0.43 -17.20
C THR A 176 11.89 -1.28 -18.33
N THR A 177 10.61 -1.07 -18.69
CA THR A 177 9.93 -1.75 -19.79
C THR A 177 9.79 -0.85 -21.02
N ILE A 178 9.47 -1.42 -22.18
CA ILE A 178 9.18 -0.65 -23.41
C ILE A 178 8.00 0.29 -23.19
N GLN A 179 6.95 -0.19 -22.53
CA GLN A 179 5.74 0.58 -22.29
C GLN A 179 6.01 1.77 -21.36
N LEU A 180 6.86 1.59 -20.35
CA LEU A 180 7.36 2.69 -19.52
C LEU A 180 8.13 3.71 -20.37
N CYS A 181 9.05 3.25 -21.24
CA CYS A 181 9.79 4.13 -22.13
C CYS A 181 8.85 4.95 -23.02
N SER A 182 7.79 4.36 -23.56
CA SER A 182 6.78 5.08 -24.35
C SER A 182 6.02 6.14 -23.54
N ARG A 183 5.72 5.87 -22.26
CA ARG A 183 5.09 6.85 -21.36
C ARG A 183 6.03 8.01 -21.04
N VAL A 184 7.30 7.74 -20.78
CA VAL A 184 8.33 8.76 -20.56
C VAL A 184 8.55 9.58 -21.84
N ALA A 185 8.53 8.95 -23.02
CA ALA A 185 8.64 9.64 -24.30
C ALA A 185 7.50 10.64 -24.52
N LEU A 186 6.26 10.28 -24.18
CA LEU A 186 5.13 11.22 -24.19
C LEU A 186 5.39 12.41 -23.26
N MET A 187 5.81 12.16 -22.01
CA MET A 187 6.13 13.23 -21.07
C MET A 187 7.25 14.13 -21.61
N ARG A 188 8.27 13.57 -22.26
CA ARG A 188 9.37 14.33 -22.85
C ARG A 188 8.93 15.17 -24.04
N ALA A 189 8.08 14.63 -24.91
CA ALA A 189 7.49 15.38 -26.02
C ALA A 189 6.70 16.59 -25.51
N VAL A 190 5.80 16.40 -24.54
CA VAL A 190 5.03 17.50 -23.94
C VAL A 190 5.94 18.51 -23.25
N HIS A 191 7.02 18.05 -22.59
CA HIS A 191 7.98 18.96 -21.97
C HIS A 191 8.68 19.83 -23.01
N ALA A 192 9.09 19.26 -24.14
CA ALA A 192 9.73 19.98 -25.23
C ALA A 192 8.77 21.03 -25.84
N GLU A 193 7.49 20.70 -26.01
CA GLU A 193 6.47 21.62 -26.53
C GLU A 193 6.19 22.81 -25.62
N CYS A 194 6.10 22.58 -24.30
CA CYS A 194 5.74 23.63 -23.33
C CYS A 194 6.93 24.19 -22.53
N ASN A 195 8.15 23.83 -22.89
CA ASN A 195 9.40 24.14 -22.15
C ASN A 195 9.31 23.83 -20.64
N GLY A 196 8.57 22.80 -20.26
CA GLY A 196 8.37 22.42 -18.87
C GLY A 196 7.64 23.47 -18.02
N GLY A 197 6.76 24.29 -18.60
CA GLY A 197 6.00 25.31 -17.86
C GLY A 197 5.07 24.74 -16.77
N GLU A 198 4.33 25.60 -16.07
CA GLU A 198 3.39 25.20 -15.01
C GLU A 198 2.28 24.27 -15.50
N LYS A 199 1.90 24.42 -16.78
CA LYS A 199 0.86 23.61 -17.43
C LYS A 199 1.34 22.21 -17.87
N PHE A 200 2.63 21.88 -17.69
CA PHE A 200 3.23 20.63 -18.15
C PHE A 200 2.39 19.37 -17.84
N TRP A 201 2.01 19.18 -16.58
CA TRP A 201 1.22 18.02 -16.17
C TRP A 201 -0.20 18.05 -16.72
N ASN A 202 -0.83 19.21 -16.77
CA ASN A 202 -2.17 19.35 -17.35
C ASN A 202 -2.17 19.03 -18.85
N LEU A 203 -1.13 19.44 -19.59
CA LEU A 203 -0.97 19.11 -21.01
C LEU A 203 -0.67 17.63 -21.20
N THR A 204 0.15 17.03 -20.33
CA THR A 204 0.43 15.59 -20.36
C THR A 204 -0.85 14.79 -20.18
N ASP A 205 -1.68 15.17 -19.20
CA ASP A 205 -2.97 14.53 -18.94
C ASP A 205 -3.95 14.74 -20.11
N ALA A 206 -3.96 15.93 -20.74
CA ALA A 206 -4.76 16.20 -21.93
C ALA A 206 -4.33 15.34 -23.13
N CYS A 207 -3.03 15.13 -23.34
CA CYS A 207 -2.53 14.22 -24.38
C CYS A 207 -2.92 12.76 -24.10
N LEU A 208 -2.87 12.32 -22.84
CA LEU A 208 -3.34 10.99 -22.45
C LEU A 208 -4.82 10.80 -22.75
N GLU A 209 -5.65 11.79 -22.38
CA GLU A 209 -7.08 11.75 -22.67
C GLU A 209 -7.33 11.71 -24.18
N PHE A 210 -6.66 12.57 -24.96
CA PHE A 210 -6.78 12.56 -26.42
C PHE A 210 -6.45 11.20 -27.04
N ILE A 211 -5.37 10.55 -26.60
CA ILE A 211 -5.00 9.21 -27.06
C ILE A 211 -6.11 8.21 -26.74
N ARG A 212 -6.65 8.23 -25.51
CA ARG A 212 -7.76 7.36 -25.11
C ARG A 212 -9.02 7.60 -25.93
N THR A 213 -9.46 8.85 -26.04
CA THR A 213 -10.67 9.20 -26.82
C THR A 213 -10.56 8.71 -28.26
N ARG A 214 -9.37 8.87 -28.89
CA ARG A 214 -9.14 8.44 -30.27
C ARG A 214 -9.01 6.93 -30.43
N ALA A 215 -8.47 6.24 -29.43
CA ALA A 215 -8.38 4.79 -29.42
C ALA A 215 -9.73 4.10 -29.10
N GLY A 216 -10.60 4.77 -28.34
CA GLY A 216 -11.82 4.17 -27.79
C GLY A 216 -11.45 3.05 -26.81
N SER A 217 -12.13 1.91 -26.93
CA SER A 217 -11.86 0.70 -26.12
C SER A 217 -10.74 -0.19 -26.69
N SER A 218 -10.03 0.24 -27.74
CA SER A 218 -9.05 -0.60 -28.43
C SER A 218 -7.64 -0.47 -27.85
N ALA A 219 -7.22 -1.47 -27.07
CA ALA A 219 -5.86 -1.54 -26.52
C ALA A 219 -4.77 -1.48 -27.61
N SER A 220 -5.00 -2.11 -28.77
CA SER A 220 -4.04 -2.10 -29.89
C SER A 220 -3.87 -0.70 -30.51
N LYS A 221 -4.93 0.10 -30.59
CA LYS A 221 -4.84 1.50 -31.04
C LYS A 221 -4.05 2.36 -30.05
N THR A 222 -4.28 2.19 -28.75
CA THR A 222 -3.52 2.87 -27.70
C THR A 222 -2.04 2.50 -27.79
N ALA A 223 -1.71 1.21 -27.88
CA ALA A 223 -0.34 0.74 -28.02
C ALA A 223 0.34 1.30 -29.28
N ARG A 224 -0.37 1.34 -30.41
CA ARG A 224 0.14 1.94 -31.65
C ARG A 224 0.48 3.42 -31.48
N ALA A 225 -0.39 4.21 -30.83
CA ALA A 225 -0.12 5.63 -30.59
C ALA A 225 1.15 5.84 -29.74
N PHE A 226 1.30 5.07 -28.66
CA PHE A 226 2.51 5.13 -27.83
C PHE A 226 3.77 4.65 -28.53
N ASN A 227 3.67 3.63 -29.40
CA ASN A 227 4.81 3.17 -30.19
C ASN A 227 5.28 4.22 -31.20
N GLU A 228 4.37 4.97 -31.84
CA GLU A 228 4.75 6.07 -32.71
C GLU A 228 5.43 7.21 -31.93
N ILE A 229 4.91 7.56 -30.75
CA ILE A 229 5.55 8.54 -29.86
C ILE A 229 6.98 8.10 -29.49
N LEU A 230 7.14 6.85 -29.06
CA LEU A 230 8.45 6.30 -28.73
C LEU A 230 9.39 6.30 -29.94
N LYS A 231 8.89 5.96 -31.13
CA LYS A 231 9.69 5.96 -32.37
C LYS A 231 10.21 7.36 -32.71
N ILE A 232 9.36 8.39 -32.63
CA ILE A 232 9.74 9.79 -32.86
C ILE A 232 10.79 10.24 -31.84
N ASP A 233 10.59 9.87 -30.59
CA ASP A 233 11.49 10.20 -29.50
C ASP A 233 12.89 9.57 -29.68
N ARG A 234 12.96 8.29 -30.08
CA ARG A 234 14.21 7.60 -30.42
C ARG A 234 14.95 8.22 -31.62
N ALA A 235 14.21 8.75 -32.59
CA ALA A 235 14.81 9.42 -33.75
C ALA A 235 15.35 10.81 -33.39
N THR A 236 14.81 11.43 -32.33
CA THR A 236 15.15 12.80 -31.91
C THR A 236 16.28 12.81 -30.89
N TYR A 237 16.27 11.89 -29.93
CA TYR A 237 17.19 11.88 -28.79
C TYR A 237 18.05 10.61 -28.73
N GLY A 238 19.35 10.78 -28.48
CA GLY A 238 20.28 9.65 -28.38
C GLY A 238 20.46 8.86 -29.68
N ALA A 239 20.15 9.46 -30.84
CA ALA A 239 20.19 8.78 -32.14
C ALA A 239 21.60 8.31 -32.56
N ALA A 240 22.66 8.87 -31.96
CA ALA A 240 24.04 8.45 -32.16
C ALA A 240 24.41 7.20 -31.35
N GLU A 241 23.58 6.81 -30.37
CA GLU A 241 23.80 5.64 -29.52
C GLU A 241 22.98 4.48 -30.07
N GLU A 242 23.64 3.36 -30.37
CA GLU A 242 22.93 2.12 -30.67
C GLU A 242 22.52 1.45 -29.36
N TYR A 243 21.22 1.41 -29.08
CA TYR A 243 20.67 0.73 -27.90
C TYR A 243 19.40 -0.04 -28.24
N VAL A 244 19.24 -1.16 -27.52
CA VAL A 244 18.07 -2.04 -27.60
C VAL A 244 17.34 -1.96 -26.27
N ILE A 245 16.05 -1.64 -26.33
CA ILE A 245 15.17 -1.82 -25.18
C ILE A 245 14.75 -3.28 -25.17
N GLY A 246 15.25 -4.05 -24.21
CA GLY A 246 14.86 -5.46 -24.07
C GLY A 246 13.36 -5.59 -23.81
N ASP A 247 12.78 -6.72 -24.24
CA ASP A 247 11.37 -7.08 -23.96
C ASP A 247 11.20 -7.52 -22.50
N THR A 248 11.52 -6.59 -21.59
CA THR A 248 11.46 -6.81 -20.16
C THR A 248 10.01 -6.73 -19.72
N VAL A 249 9.49 -7.84 -19.22
CA VAL A 249 8.14 -7.92 -18.66
C VAL A 249 8.13 -7.32 -17.24
N PRO A 250 7.05 -6.62 -16.84
CA PRO A 250 6.84 -6.25 -15.44
C PRO A 250 6.99 -7.47 -14.52
N ASP A 251 7.57 -7.30 -13.33
CA ASP A 251 7.56 -8.37 -12.34
C ASP A 251 6.22 -8.43 -11.60
N GLU A 252 6.05 -9.46 -10.76
CA GLU A 252 4.83 -9.68 -9.99
C GLU A 252 4.44 -8.49 -9.10
N TRP A 253 5.41 -7.70 -8.64
CA TRP A 253 5.12 -6.52 -7.84
C TRP A 253 4.54 -5.40 -8.71
N GLN A 254 5.18 -5.12 -9.84
CA GLN A 254 4.71 -4.10 -10.77
C GLN A 254 3.37 -4.49 -11.42
N GLN A 255 3.19 -5.76 -11.78
CA GLN A 255 1.93 -6.27 -12.33
C GLN A 255 0.77 -6.07 -11.36
N ARG A 256 0.98 -6.35 -10.07
CA ARG A 256 -0.05 -6.09 -9.03
C ARG A 256 -0.44 -4.63 -8.92
N VAL A 257 0.48 -3.70 -9.15
CA VAL A 257 0.16 -2.26 -9.20
C VAL A 257 -0.66 -1.96 -10.44
N ASP A 258 -0.21 -2.45 -11.61
CA ASP A 258 -0.90 -2.25 -12.88
C ASP A 258 -2.33 -2.80 -12.88
N ASP A 259 -2.56 -3.93 -12.21
CA ASP A 259 -3.88 -4.55 -12.04
C ASP A 259 -4.81 -3.67 -11.18
N VAL A 260 -4.31 -3.12 -10.07
CA VAL A 260 -5.09 -2.18 -9.24
C VAL A 260 -5.40 -0.89 -10.01
N VAL A 261 -4.44 -0.37 -10.77
CA VAL A 261 -4.64 0.84 -11.60
C VAL A 261 -5.63 0.58 -12.73
N ALA A 262 -5.61 -0.62 -13.32
CA ALA A 262 -6.57 -1.05 -14.34
C ALA A 262 -7.98 -1.32 -13.79
N GLY A 263 -8.17 -1.35 -12.48
CA GLY A 263 -9.44 -1.75 -11.85
C GLY A 263 -9.74 -3.23 -12.00
N ILE A 264 -8.71 -4.07 -12.16
CA ILE A 264 -8.85 -5.53 -12.19
C ILE A 264 -8.90 -6.01 -10.74
N ASP A 265 -10.02 -6.62 -10.37
CA ASP A 265 -10.13 -7.36 -9.12
C ASP A 265 -9.42 -8.70 -9.27
N ILE A 266 -8.25 -8.81 -8.63
CA ILE A 266 -7.60 -10.09 -8.38
C ILE A 266 -8.36 -10.72 -7.20
N VAL A 267 -9.22 -11.69 -7.51
CA VAL A 267 -9.95 -12.52 -6.54
C VAL A 267 -8.98 -13.41 -5.77
#